data_AF-I2H9A9-F1
#
_entry.id   AF-I2H9A9-F1
#
_cell.length_a   1.000
_cell.length_b   1.000
_cell.length_c   1.000
_cell.angle_alpha   90.00
_cell.angle_beta   90.00
_cell.angle_gamma   90.00
#
_symmetry.space_group_name_H-M   'P 1'
#
loop_
_entity.id
_entity.type
_entity.pdbx_description
1 polymer ?
#
loop_
_entity_poly.entity_id
_entity_poly.type
_entity_poly.pdbx_seq_one_letter_code
_entity_poly.pdbx_strand_id
1 'polypeptide(L)'
;MKLNITKPLQLAQWLSYLILLFLISVIIILPLSVILFNDFYLSLLPKDSSQWLPLANFNFSINPNNILSFETDIQRLNPDINLPPVINNGLISNIYLRESIIYKFDAIFNFYCLKNNSNLNNHQLTNLNVKFFSVYGKNNDMLIYNKDFPITCMKTNIKFNNYDQIDILSNNQHNHASKEMNILNQINKYWLNKIDIDDILSIGTNSDHFTVEFNLPIGDELIFNFDTSFIRSRMVFDQDFRNIMLRWSKTTYIIGTIIFFILICFIFLITFSITFFFILKNNKNTTIKN
;
A
#
# COMPACT_ATOMS: atom_id res chain seq x y z
N MET A 1 22.91 54.56 -31.13
CA MET A 1 23.16 53.63 -30.01
C MET A 1 23.66 52.32 -30.60
N LYS A 2 24.91 51.92 -30.37
CA LYS A 2 25.45 50.64 -30.90
C LYS A 2 24.99 49.51 -29.98
N LEU A 3 24.02 48.71 -30.42
CA LEU A 3 23.58 47.50 -29.71
C LEU A 3 24.72 46.48 -29.77
N ASN A 4 25.24 46.10 -28.60
CA ASN A 4 26.34 45.15 -28.47
C ASN A 4 25.77 43.73 -28.63
N ILE A 5 25.71 43.24 -29.88
CA ILE A 5 25.14 41.94 -30.28
C ILE A 5 25.93 40.74 -29.70
N THR A 6 27.14 40.95 -29.20
CA THR A 6 28.00 39.91 -28.64
C THR A 6 27.47 39.29 -27.35
N LYS A 7 26.84 40.08 -26.47
CA LYS A 7 26.27 39.59 -25.19
C LYS A 7 25.08 38.63 -25.37
N PRO A 8 24.06 38.92 -26.19
CA PRO A 8 22.95 37.98 -26.40
C PRO A 8 23.41 36.71 -27.12
N LEU A 9 24.41 36.80 -28.01
CA LEU A 9 24.96 35.62 -28.70
C LEU A 9 25.68 34.67 -27.72
N GLN A 10 26.46 35.21 -26.78
CA GLN A 10 27.08 34.40 -25.72
C GLN A 10 26.02 33.74 -24.83
N LEU A 11 24.98 34.48 -24.42
CA LEU A 11 23.88 33.92 -23.63
C LEU A 11 23.18 32.76 -24.37
N ALA A 12 22.93 32.92 -25.67
CA ALA A 12 22.33 31.87 -26.49
C ALA A 12 23.20 30.61 -26.57
N GLN A 13 24.53 30.75 -26.67
CA GLN A 13 25.46 29.62 -26.62
C GLN A 13 25.39 28.89 -25.27
N TRP A 14 25.46 29.63 -24.16
CA TRP A 14 25.32 29.05 -22.82
C TRP A 14 23.97 28.34 -22.62
N LEU A 15 22.88 28.95 -23.09
CA LEU A 15 21.55 28.35 -23.04
C LEU A 15 21.48 27.07 -23.88
N SER A 16 22.07 27.05 -25.07
CA SER A 16 22.15 25.86 -25.92
C SER A 16 22.90 24.72 -25.24
N TYR A 17 24.02 25.00 -24.56
CA TYR A 17 24.74 24.00 -23.79
C TYR A 17 23.93 23.48 -22.61
N LEU A 18 23.23 24.36 -21.90
CA LEU A 18 22.37 23.99 -20.77
C LEU A 18 21.20 23.11 -21.24
N ILE A 19 20.54 23.47 -22.35
CA ILE A 19 19.47 22.67 -22.96
C ILE A 19 20.00 21.29 -23.36
N LEU A 20 21.16 21.20 -24.00
CA LEU A 20 21.75 19.93 -24.41
C LEU A 20 22.09 19.05 -23.19
N LEU A 21 22.68 19.62 -22.13
CA LEU A 21 22.93 18.90 -20.88
C LEU A 21 21.65 18.41 -20.22
N PHE A 22 20.61 19.25 -20.18
CA PHE A 22 19.30 18.87 -19.67
C PHE A 22 18.69 17.73 -20.49
N LEU A 23 18.80 17.79 -21.81
CA LEU A 23 18.29 16.78 -22.73
C LEU A 23 18.99 15.43 -22.51
N ILE A 24 20.32 15.41 -22.43
CA ILE A 24 21.11 14.21 -22.10
C ILE A 24 20.68 13.65 -20.74
N SER A 25 20.51 14.53 -19.76
CA SER A 25 20.13 14.14 -18.40
C SER A 25 18.76 13.46 -18.35
N VAL A 26 17.75 14.04 -19.01
CA VAL A 26 16.38 13.51 -19.01
C VAL A 26 16.23 12.28 -19.91
N ILE A 27 16.86 12.25 -21.09
CA ILE A 27 16.66 11.17 -22.07
C ILE A 27 17.58 9.97 -21.82
N ILE A 28 18.76 10.16 -21.23
CA ILE A 28 19.75 9.09 -21.05
C ILE A 28 19.94 8.77 -19.58
N ILE A 29 20.29 9.77 -18.76
CA ILE A 29 20.72 9.52 -17.37
C ILE A 29 19.54 9.09 -16.49
N LEU A 30 18.38 9.76 -16.61
CA LEU A 30 17.19 9.44 -15.83
C LEU A 30 16.63 8.03 -16.11
N PRO A 31 16.39 7.58 -17.36
CA PRO A 31 15.91 6.21 -17.58
C PRO A 31 16.95 5.17 -17.15
N LEU A 32 18.25 5.45 -17.33
CA LEU A 32 19.32 4.58 -16.84
C LEU A 32 19.30 4.46 -15.31
N SER A 33 19.07 5.56 -14.58
CA SER A 33 18.99 5.52 -13.12
C SER A 33 17.77 4.74 -12.64
N VAL A 34 16.63 4.87 -13.32
CA VAL A 34 15.42 4.08 -13.03
C VAL A 34 15.68 2.59 -13.23
N ILE A 35 16.30 2.18 -14.35
CA ILE A 35 16.58 0.77 -14.63
C ILE A 35 17.54 0.19 -13.59
N LEU A 36 18.68 0.85 -13.36
CA LEU A 36 19.69 0.37 -12.41
C LEU A 36 19.14 0.29 -10.99
N PHE A 37 18.38 1.31 -10.57
CA PHE A 37 17.78 1.30 -9.24
C PHE A 37 16.67 0.26 -9.13
N ASN A 38 15.87 0.04 -10.17
CA ASN A 38 14.86 -1.01 -10.19
C ASN A 38 15.48 -2.40 -9.99
N ASP A 39 16.57 -2.70 -10.69
CA ASP A 39 17.26 -3.99 -10.57
C ASP A 39 17.88 -4.18 -9.19
N PHE A 40 18.50 -3.13 -8.65
CA PHE A 40 18.99 -3.10 -7.27
C PHE A 40 17.85 -3.30 -6.26
N TYR A 41 16.72 -2.60 -6.46
CA TYR A 41 15.56 -2.67 -5.58
C TYR A 41 14.94 -4.07 -5.55
N LEU A 42 14.75 -4.69 -6.71
CA LEU A 42 14.20 -6.04 -6.82
C LEU A 42 15.14 -7.11 -6.26
N SER A 43 16.46 -6.89 -6.35
CA SER A 43 17.45 -7.78 -5.73
C SER A 43 17.42 -7.68 -4.20
N LEU A 44 17.18 -6.49 -3.65
CA LEU A 44 17.04 -6.29 -2.21
C LEU A 44 15.69 -6.75 -1.67
N LEU A 45 14.62 -6.53 -2.42
CA LEU A 45 13.25 -6.78 -2.01
C LEU A 45 12.56 -7.61 -3.09
N PRO A 46 12.46 -8.94 -2.89
CA PRO A 46 11.69 -9.81 -3.76
C PRO A 46 10.27 -9.26 -3.95
N LYS A 47 9.68 -9.43 -5.14
CA LYS A 47 8.34 -8.88 -5.46
C LYS A 47 7.24 -9.36 -4.52
N ASP A 48 7.44 -10.52 -3.92
CA ASP A 48 6.54 -11.22 -3.01
C ASP A 48 6.83 -10.94 -1.53
N SER A 49 7.77 -10.03 -1.25
CA SER A 49 8.10 -9.58 0.12
C SER A 49 6.96 -8.87 0.84
N SER A 50 5.96 -8.40 0.09
CA SER A 50 4.71 -7.94 0.65
C SER A 50 3.55 -8.27 -0.27
N GLN A 51 2.45 -8.77 0.31
CA GLN A 51 1.24 -9.09 -0.42
C GLN A 51 0.02 -8.52 0.30
N TRP A 52 -0.98 -8.13 -0.47
CA TRP A 52 -2.28 -7.72 0.07
C TRP A 52 -3.24 -8.91 -0.05
N LEU A 53 -3.83 -9.28 1.08
CA LEU A 53 -4.76 -10.37 1.23
C LEU A 53 -6.16 -9.76 1.38
N PRO A 54 -7.02 -9.86 0.36
CA PRO A 54 -8.37 -9.32 0.43
C PRO A 54 -9.18 -10.10 1.47
N LEU A 55 -9.91 -9.39 2.34
CA LEU A 55 -10.73 -10.02 3.37
C LEU A 55 -11.84 -10.91 2.76
N ALA A 56 -12.23 -10.63 1.52
CA ALA A 56 -13.21 -11.41 0.76
C ALA A 56 -12.83 -12.89 0.58
N ASN A 57 -11.53 -13.21 0.60
CA ASN A 57 -11.02 -14.56 0.37
C ASN A 57 -10.93 -15.39 1.67
N PHE A 58 -11.36 -14.84 2.80
CA PHE A 58 -11.34 -15.52 4.08
C PHE A 58 -12.65 -16.30 4.25
N ASN A 59 -12.59 -17.41 4.97
CA ASN A 59 -13.78 -18.11 5.40
C ASN A 59 -14.50 -17.25 6.45
N PHE A 60 -15.73 -16.82 6.13
CA PHE A 60 -16.53 -15.96 6.98
C PHE A 60 -17.53 -16.77 7.79
N SER A 61 -17.53 -16.59 9.11
CA SER A 61 -18.51 -17.22 9.98
C SER A 61 -19.07 -16.23 11.01
N ILE A 62 -20.33 -16.44 11.39
CA ILE A 62 -21.01 -15.66 12.42
C ILE A 62 -21.40 -16.62 13.54
N ASN A 63 -20.79 -16.44 14.71
CA ASN A 63 -21.12 -17.21 15.90
C ASN A 63 -22.37 -16.64 16.60
N PRO A 64 -23.15 -17.48 17.30
CA PRO A 64 -24.39 -17.07 17.98
C PRO A 64 -24.17 -15.99 19.06
N ASN A 65 -22.92 -15.83 19.52
CA ASN A 65 -22.53 -14.79 20.48
C ASN A 65 -22.23 -13.43 19.82
N ASN A 66 -22.67 -13.22 18.57
CA ASN A 66 -22.40 -12.01 17.77
C ASN A 66 -20.90 -11.77 17.54
N ILE A 67 -20.14 -12.85 17.38
CA ILE A 67 -18.71 -12.81 17.02
C ILE A 67 -18.62 -13.11 15.53
N LEU A 68 -18.08 -12.16 14.77
CA LEU A 68 -17.77 -12.36 13.35
C LEU A 68 -16.33 -12.85 13.24
N SER A 69 -16.11 -14.05 12.68
CA SER A 69 -14.77 -14.57 12.43
C SER A 69 -14.44 -14.59 10.94
N PHE A 70 -13.20 -14.23 10.63
CA PHE A 70 -12.57 -14.40 9.32
C PHE A 70 -11.38 -15.33 9.49
N GLU A 71 -11.46 -16.48 8.86
CA GLU A 71 -10.52 -17.59 9.06
C GLU A 71 -9.83 -17.94 7.74
N THR A 72 -8.55 -18.28 7.82
CA THR A 72 -7.80 -18.77 6.66
C THR A 72 -6.63 -19.63 7.09
N ASP A 73 -6.34 -20.63 6.27
CA ASP A 73 -5.16 -21.47 6.43
C ASP A 73 -3.93 -20.77 5.82
N ILE A 74 -2.79 -20.99 6.45
CA ILE A 74 -1.47 -20.55 6.01
C ILE A 74 -0.73 -21.77 5.46
N GLN A 75 -0.42 -21.75 4.17
CA GLN A 75 0.42 -22.76 3.54
C GLN A 75 1.82 -22.19 3.32
N ARG A 76 2.83 -22.85 3.90
CA ARG A 76 4.23 -22.46 3.70
C ARG A 76 4.84 -23.20 2.52
N LEU A 77 5.43 -22.43 1.60
CA LEU A 77 6.10 -22.93 0.40
C LEU A 77 7.61 -22.72 0.50
N ASN A 78 8.36 -23.65 -0.09
CA ASN A 78 9.81 -23.55 -0.18
C ASN A 78 10.23 -22.23 -0.86
N PRO A 79 11.29 -21.54 -0.38
CA PRO A 79 11.82 -20.32 -1.01
C PRO A 79 12.12 -20.43 -2.51
N ASP A 80 12.40 -21.62 -3.05
CA ASP A 80 12.70 -21.79 -4.48
C ASP A 80 11.46 -21.72 -5.37
N ILE A 81 10.26 -21.84 -4.80
CA ILE A 81 8.99 -21.81 -5.53
C ILE A 81 8.45 -20.38 -5.52
N ASN A 82 7.93 -19.92 -6.67
CA ASN A 82 7.23 -18.64 -6.74
C ASN A 82 5.90 -18.72 -5.99
N LEU A 83 5.64 -17.74 -5.11
CA LEU A 83 4.36 -17.65 -4.43
C LEU A 83 3.24 -17.40 -5.47
N PRO A 84 2.11 -18.12 -5.38
CA PRO A 84 0.98 -17.90 -6.27
C PRO A 84 0.40 -16.48 -6.05
N PRO A 85 -0.12 -15.84 -7.10
CA PRO A 85 -0.70 -14.51 -6.98
C PRO A 85 -2.00 -14.56 -6.17
N VAL A 86 -2.19 -13.55 -5.32
CA VAL A 86 -3.43 -13.36 -4.58
C VAL A 86 -4.44 -12.63 -5.47
N ILE A 87 -5.59 -13.25 -5.72
CA ILE A 87 -6.65 -12.73 -6.59
C ILE A 87 -7.86 -12.40 -5.72
N ASN A 88 -8.36 -11.16 -5.77
CA ASN A 88 -9.61 -10.78 -5.12
C ASN A 88 -10.80 -11.25 -5.98
N ASN A 89 -11.26 -12.47 -5.73
CA ASN A 89 -12.40 -13.07 -6.42
C ASN A 89 -13.51 -13.49 -5.44
N GLY A 90 -13.34 -13.23 -4.13
CA GLY A 90 -14.28 -13.65 -3.09
C GLY A 90 -14.36 -15.17 -2.89
N LEU A 91 -13.44 -15.93 -3.48
CA LEU A 91 -13.33 -17.36 -3.23
C LEU A 91 -12.37 -17.59 -2.07
N ILE A 92 -12.72 -18.54 -1.22
CA ILE A 92 -11.89 -18.94 -0.09
C ILE A 92 -10.55 -19.46 -0.63
N SER A 93 -9.46 -18.87 -0.17
CA SER A 93 -8.11 -19.24 -0.63
C SER A 93 -7.10 -19.19 0.51
N ASN A 94 -6.21 -20.17 0.54
CA ASN A 94 -5.12 -20.22 1.52
C ASN A 94 -4.15 -19.05 1.32
N ILE A 95 -3.56 -18.58 2.42
CA ILE A 95 -2.43 -17.64 2.36
C ILE A 95 -1.16 -18.43 2.11
N TYR A 96 -0.46 -18.11 1.03
CA TYR A 96 0.84 -18.71 0.74
C TYR A 96 1.97 -17.83 1.25
N LEU A 97 2.74 -18.35 2.20
CA LEU A 97 3.92 -17.67 2.76
C LEU A 97 5.18 -18.49 2.48
N ARG A 98 6.35 -17.86 2.51
CA ARG A 98 7.61 -18.62 2.44
C ARG A 98 7.92 -19.35 3.73
N GLU A 99 8.49 -20.53 3.60
CA GLU A 99 9.05 -21.30 4.71
C GLU A 99 10.22 -20.55 5.35
N SER A 100 10.40 -20.72 6.67
CA SER A 100 11.48 -20.12 7.46
C SER A 100 11.57 -18.58 7.49
N ILE A 101 10.57 -17.87 6.94
CA ILE A 101 10.47 -16.41 7.00
C ILE A 101 9.36 -16.00 7.96
N ILE A 102 9.67 -15.02 8.82
CA ILE A 102 8.72 -14.36 9.70
C ILE A 102 8.01 -13.25 8.94
N TYR A 103 6.69 -13.17 9.09
CA TYR A 103 5.87 -12.13 8.46
C TYR A 103 5.22 -11.26 9.51
N LYS A 104 5.13 -9.97 9.26
CA LYS A 104 4.24 -9.05 9.99
C LYS A 104 2.96 -8.86 9.19
N PHE A 105 1.84 -8.84 9.90
CA PHE A 105 0.56 -8.48 9.34
C PHE A 105 0.15 -7.07 9.74
N ASP A 106 -0.29 -6.30 8.75
CA ASP A 106 -1.03 -5.06 8.96
C ASP A 106 -2.45 -5.29 8.47
N ALA A 107 -3.46 -4.64 9.06
CA ALA A 107 -4.83 -4.81 8.62
C ALA A 107 -5.53 -3.47 8.49
N ILE A 108 -6.27 -3.33 7.40
CA ILE A 108 -7.16 -2.20 7.17
C ILE A 108 -8.56 -2.76 7.00
N PHE A 109 -9.47 -2.36 7.88
CA PHE A 109 -10.87 -2.75 7.83
C PHE A 109 -11.73 -1.52 7.62
N ASN A 110 -12.57 -1.57 6.59
CA ASN A 110 -13.55 -0.55 6.28
C ASN A 110 -14.93 -1.18 6.35
N PHE A 111 -15.78 -0.72 7.25
CA PHE A 111 -17.09 -1.31 7.47
C PHE A 111 -18.12 -0.30 7.96
N TYR A 112 -19.38 -0.64 7.77
CA TYR A 112 -20.53 0.05 8.35
C TYR A 112 -21.02 -0.77 9.54
N CYS A 113 -21.45 -0.08 10.60
CA CYS A 113 -22.14 -0.72 11.71
C CYS A 113 -23.61 -0.31 11.69
N LEU A 114 -24.51 -1.27 11.82
CA LEU A 114 -25.95 -1.07 11.95
C LEU A 114 -26.41 -1.51 13.32
N LYS A 115 -27.32 -0.76 13.93
CA LYS A 115 -27.91 -1.07 15.23
C LYS A 115 -29.38 -1.40 15.06
N ASN A 116 -29.75 -2.64 15.35
CA ASN A 116 -31.11 -3.17 15.17
C ASN A 116 -32.07 -2.76 16.32
N ASN A 117 -31.55 -2.26 17.44
CA ASN A 117 -32.37 -1.98 18.62
C ASN A 117 -33.01 -0.57 18.58
N SER A 118 -34.34 -0.51 18.55
CA SER A 118 -35.15 0.71 18.42
C SER A 118 -35.15 1.61 19.65
N ASN A 119 -34.73 1.12 20.82
CA ASN A 119 -35.13 1.70 22.11
C ASN A 119 -34.12 2.67 22.77
N LEU A 120 -32.96 2.96 22.16
CA LEU A 120 -32.07 4.01 22.65
C LEU A 120 -32.03 5.21 21.71
N ASN A 121 -32.12 6.39 22.30
CA ASN A 121 -31.97 7.67 21.64
C ASN A 121 -30.48 7.98 21.43
N ASN A 122 -30.19 8.52 20.25
CA ASN A 122 -28.92 9.06 19.76
C ASN A 122 -27.87 8.05 19.29
N HIS A 123 -27.13 8.47 18.26
CA HIS A 123 -25.91 7.83 17.76
C HIS A 123 -25.00 7.49 18.94
N GLN A 124 -24.79 6.21 19.20
CA GLN A 124 -23.92 5.78 20.27
C GLN A 124 -22.59 5.37 19.67
N LEU A 125 -21.53 6.01 20.16
CA LEU A 125 -20.18 5.46 20.07
C LEU A 125 -20.21 4.14 20.85
N THR A 126 -19.98 3.04 20.15
CA THR A 126 -19.84 1.71 20.74
C THR A 126 -18.39 1.25 20.60
N ASN A 127 -17.94 0.35 21.47
CA ASN A 127 -16.61 -0.22 21.36
C ASN A 127 -16.70 -1.56 20.65
N LEU A 128 -15.94 -1.70 19.57
CA LEU A 128 -15.72 -2.95 18.84
C LEU A 128 -14.44 -3.59 19.35
N ASN A 129 -14.55 -4.79 19.90
CA ASN A 129 -13.37 -5.55 20.31
C ASN A 129 -12.88 -6.39 19.13
N VAL A 130 -11.64 -6.14 18.70
CA VAL A 130 -11.00 -6.85 17.59
C VAL A 130 -9.89 -7.73 18.14
N LYS A 131 -9.96 -9.03 17.83
CA LYS A 131 -8.97 -10.02 18.24
C LYS A 131 -8.35 -10.72 17.04
N PHE A 132 -7.08 -11.05 17.17
CA PHE A 132 -6.37 -11.85 16.20
C PHE A 132 -5.82 -13.09 16.88
N PHE A 133 -6.00 -14.24 16.26
CA PHE A 133 -5.50 -15.52 16.72
C PHE A 133 -4.61 -16.15 15.66
N SER A 134 -3.60 -16.86 16.11
CA SER A 134 -2.81 -17.76 15.28
C SER A 134 -2.76 -19.09 15.98
N VAL A 135 -2.91 -20.13 15.19
CA VAL A 135 -2.80 -21.51 15.68
C VAL A 135 -1.39 -22.00 15.41
N TYR A 136 -0.72 -22.46 16.47
CA TYR A 136 0.56 -23.13 16.39
C TYR A 136 0.35 -24.63 16.60
N GLY A 137 0.51 -25.43 15.55
CA GLY A 137 0.26 -26.87 15.60
C GLY A 137 -1.21 -27.22 15.86
N LYS A 138 -1.46 -28.34 16.54
CA LYS A 138 -2.75 -29.04 16.37
C LYS A 138 -3.97 -28.49 17.11
N ASN A 139 -3.91 -27.61 18.13
CA ASN A 139 -5.15 -27.30 18.90
C ASN A 139 -5.16 -26.04 19.79
N ASN A 140 -4.15 -25.17 19.76
CA ASN A 140 -4.12 -24.02 20.67
C ASN A 140 -4.12 -22.70 19.89
N ASP A 141 -5.28 -22.06 19.83
CA ASP A 141 -5.43 -20.69 19.37
C ASP A 141 -4.69 -19.77 20.33
N MET A 142 -3.58 -19.19 19.88
CA MET A 142 -2.87 -18.18 20.63
C MET A 142 -3.48 -16.82 20.29
N LEU A 143 -4.05 -16.15 21.30
CA LEU A 143 -4.45 -14.75 21.16
C LEU A 143 -3.20 -13.91 20.93
N ILE A 144 -3.09 -13.35 19.74
CA ILE A 144 -1.96 -12.54 19.32
C ILE A 144 -2.22 -11.08 19.69
N TYR A 145 -3.38 -10.57 19.29
CA TYR A 145 -3.74 -9.17 19.44
C TYR A 145 -5.16 -9.04 19.96
N ASN A 146 -5.40 -8.06 20.84
CA ASN A 146 -6.71 -7.74 21.36
C ASN A 146 -6.79 -6.24 21.65
N LYS A 147 -7.70 -5.54 20.97
CA LYS A 147 -7.92 -4.11 21.21
C LYS A 147 -9.35 -3.70 20.96
N ASP A 148 -9.81 -2.76 21.77
CA ASP A 148 -11.10 -2.09 21.59
C ASP A 148 -10.94 -0.84 20.73
N PHE A 149 -11.81 -0.70 19.74
CA PHE A 149 -11.90 0.47 18.87
C PHE A 149 -13.25 1.15 19.04
N PRO A 150 -13.31 2.47 19.25
CA PRO A 150 -14.57 3.19 19.21
C PRO A 150 -15.09 3.23 17.76
N ILE A 151 -16.34 2.80 17.56
CA ILE A 151 -17.02 2.78 16.26
C ILE A 151 -18.34 3.54 16.33
N THR A 152 -18.81 4.00 15.18
CA THR A 152 -20.10 4.67 15.01
C THR A 152 -21.10 3.74 14.32
N CYS A 153 -22.23 3.47 14.98
CA CYS A 153 -23.28 2.60 14.45
C CYS A 153 -24.52 3.39 14.02
N MET A 154 -25.02 3.09 12.83
CA MET A 154 -26.24 3.65 12.26
C MET A 154 -27.47 2.95 12.80
N LYS A 155 -28.41 3.74 13.32
CA LYS A 155 -29.74 3.24 13.66
C LYS A 155 -30.48 2.95 12.36
N THR A 156 -30.75 1.69 12.10
CA THR A 156 -31.63 1.28 11.01
C THR A 156 -32.98 0.93 11.60
N ASN A 157 -33.93 1.87 11.54
CA ASN A 157 -35.35 1.51 11.65
C ASN A 157 -35.83 0.72 10.40
N ILE A 158 -34.94 0.55 9.43
CA ILE A 158 -35.18 -0.12 8.16
C ILE A 158 -34.73 -1.56 8.35
N LYS A 159 -35.68 -2.47 8.56
CA LYS A 159 -35.43 -3.90 8.34
C LYS A 159 -35.08 -4.05 6.86
N PHE A 160 -33.84 -4.44 6.55
CA PHE A 160 -33.47 -4.91 5.22
C PHE A 160 -34.09 -6.29 4.97
N ASN A 161 -35.41 -6.37 5.04
CA ASN A 161 -36.15 -7.53 4.60
C ASN A 161 -36.32 -7.37 3.09
N ASN A 162 -35.47 -8.07 2.35
CA ASN A 162 -35.41 -8.17 0.89
C ASN A 162 -34.61 -7.05 0.20
N TYR A 163 -33.74 -7.50 -0.69
CA TYR A 163 -32.74 -6.76 -1.47
C TYR A 163 -33.33 -5.72 -2.46
N ASP A 164 -34.63 -5.40 -2.40
CA ASP A 164 -35.35 -4.73 -3.50
C ASP A 164 -35.99 -3.38 -3.16
N GLN A 165 -35.74 -2.76 -2.01
CA GLN A 165 -36.36 -1.44 -1.73
C GLN A 165 -35.40 -0.37 -1.22
N ILE A 166 -34.52 0.07 -2.13
CA ILE A 166 -34.08 1.47 -2.19
C ILE A 166 -35.18 2.25 -2.94
N ASP A 167 -36.39 2.33 -2.37
CA ASP A 167 -37.54 2.95 -3.05
C ASP A 167 -38.20 4.09 -2.25
N ILE A 168 -37.52 4.59 -1.21
CA ILE A 168 -38.02 5.72 -0.40
C ILE A 168 -37.40 7.07 -0.87
N LEU A 169 -36.70 7.10 -2.00
CA LEU A 169 -36.21 8.35 -2.63
C LEU A 169 -36.65 8.54 -4.10
N SER A 170 -37.45 7.62 -4.66
CA SER A 170 -37.76 7.58 -6.10
C SER A 170 -38.87 8.53 -6.58
N ASN A 171 -39.40 9.42 -5.74
CA ASN A 171 -40.53 10.27 -6.13
C ASN A 171 -40.20 11.63 -6.78
N ASN A 172 -38.97 11.87 -7.25
CA ASN A 172 -38.67 13.06 -8.08
C ASN A 172 -37.61 12.74 -9.16
N GLN A 173 -37.97 11.90 -10.12
CA GLN A 173 -37.19 11.64 -11.33
C GLN A 173 -36.92 12.94 -12.08
N HIS A 174 -35.67 13.42 -12.01
CA HIS A 174 -34.90 14.01 -13.13
C HIS A 174 -33.55 14.63 -12.68
N ASN A 175 -33.24 14.68 -11.37
CA ASN A 175 -31.96 15.20 -10.83
C ASN A 175 -31.18 14.21 -9.94
N HIS A 176 -31.42 12.90 -10.07
CA HIS A 176 -31.04 11.91 -9.04
C HIS A 176 -29.56 11.54 -8.98
N ALA A 177 -28.84 11.46 -10.09
CA ALA A 177 -27.45 10.97 -10.06
C ALA A 177 -26.50 11.86 -9.23
N SER A 178 -26.69 13.18 -9.24
CA SER A 178 -25.86 14.10 -8.44
C SER A 178 -26.27 14.14 -6.96
N LYS A 179 -27.55 13.88 -6.66
CA LYS A 179 -28.07 13.88 -5.29
C LYS A 179 -27.78 12.55 -4.57
N GLU A 180 -27.88 11.43 -5.26
CA GLU A 180 -27.49 10.11 -4.77
C GLU A 180 -25.99 10.04 -4.47
N MET A 181 -25.16 10.58 -5.36
CA MET A 181 -23.72 10.66 -5.12
C MET A 181 -23.38 11.51 -3.89
N ASN A 182 -24.14 12.59 -3.64
CA ASN A 182 -23.97 13.41 -2.43
C ASN A 182 -24.41 12.68 -1.16
N ILE A 183 -25.46 11.88 -1.20
CA ILE A 183 -25.93 11.08 -0.05
C ILE A 183 -24.94 9.94 0.24
N LEU A 184 -24.50 9.20 -0.78
CA LEU A 184 -23.47 8.15 -0.62
C LEU A 184 -22.16 8.74 -0.08
N ASN A 185 -21.74 9.90 -0.58
CA ASN A 185 -20.55 10.59 -0.07
C ASN A 185 -20.72 11.03 1.39
N GLN A 186 -21.92 11.45 1.80
CA GLN A 186 -22.21 11.76 3.21
C GLN A 186 -22.22 10.49 4.06
N ILE A 187 -22.80 9.38 3.58
CA ILE A 187 -22.80 8.10 4.28
C ILE A 187 -21.35 7.62 4.49
N ASN A 188 -20.56 7.59 3.42
CA ASN A 188 -19.15 7.21 3.46
C ASN A 188 -18.34 8.12 4.38
N LYS A 189 -18.68 9.41 4.47
CA LYS A 189 -17.93 10.36 5.30
C LYS A 189 -18.21 10.21 6.81
N TYR A 190 -19.45 9.93 7.19
CA TYR A 190 -19.87 9.97 8.60
C TYR A 190 -20.04 8.59 9.24
N TRP A 191 -20.25 7.55 8.44
CA TRP A 191 -20.67 6.23 8.93
C TRP A 191 -19.74 5.09 8.53
N LEU A 192 -18.79 5.34 7.61
CA LEU A 192 -17.74 4.39 7.33
C LEU A 192 -16.75 4.39 8.50
N ASN A 193 -16.69 3.28 9.21
CA ASN A 193 -15.65 3.06 10.20
C ASN A 193 -14.42 2.52 9.49
N LYS A 194 -13.28 3.17 9.74
CA LYS A 194 -11.97 2.71 9.28
C LYS A 194 -11.12 2.34 10.48
N ILE A 195 -10.74 1.07 10.56
CA ILE A 195 -9.77 0.57 11.52
C ILE A 195 -8.48 0.28 10.76
N ASP A 196 -7.40 0.94 11.16
CA ASP A 196 -6.06 0.74 10.62
C ASP A 196 -5.18 0.22 11.76
N ILE A 197 -4.65 -0.98 11.59
CA ILE A 197 -3.81 -1.64 12.58
C ILE A 197 -2.48 -1.98 11.92
N ASP A 198 -1.48 -1.19 12.28
CA ASP A 198 -0.10 -1.37 11.85
C ASP A 198 0.64 -2.33 12.78
N ASP A 199 1.54 -3.14 12.19
CA ASP A 199 2.47 -4.02 12.90
C ASP A 199 1.75 -4.93 13.92
N ILE A 200 0.59 -5.49 13.54
CA ILE A 200 -0.34 -6.23 14.42
C ILE A 200 0.42 -7.28 15.22
N LEU A 201 1.28 -8.08 14.58
CA LEU A 201 2.32 -8.92 15.19
C LEU A 201 3.07 -9.76 14.15
N SER A 202 4.21 -10.32 14.57
CA SER A 202 5.03 -11.25 13.79
C SER A 202 4.49 -12.66 13.88
N ILE A 203 4.03 -13.19 12.75
CA ILE A 203 3.63 -14.58 12.59
C ILE A 203 4.88 -15.44 12.45
N GLY A 204 5.11 -16.26 13.48
CA GLY A 204 6.23 -17.20 13.54
C GLY A 204 6.13 -18.28 12.46
N THR A 205 7.22 -19.01 12.24
CA THR A 205 7.36 -19.99 11.15
C THR A 205 6.42 -21.19 11.25
N ASN A 206 5.78 -21.42 12.40
CA ASN A 206 5.02 -22.63 12.71
C ASN A 206 3.50 -22.38 12.80
N SER A 207 3.04 -21.24 12.28
CA SER A 207 1.63 -20.87 12.22
C SER A 207 0.95 -21.53 11.02
N ASP A 208 -0.11 -22.29 11.27
CA ASP A 208 -0.83 -22.99 10.20
C ASP A 208 -2.20 -22.37 9.91
N HIS A 209 -2.76 -21.64 10.87
CA HIS A 209 -4.09 -21.03 10.75
C HIS A 209 -4.09 -19.62 11.35
N PHE A 210 -4.88 -18.73 10.75
CA PHE A 210 -5.00 -17.35 11.17
C PHE A 210 -6.46 -16.92 11.17
N THR A 211 -6.86 -16.30 12.28
CA THR A 211 -8.25 -15.92 12.54
C THR A 211 -8.32 -14.48 13.01
N VAL A 212 -9.27 -13.73 12.46
CA VAL A 212 -9.63 -12.39 12.93
C VAL A 212 -11.06 -12.44 13.46
N GLU A 213 -11.25 -12.07 14.72
CA GLU A 213 -12.57 -12.01 15.35
C GLU A 213 -12.96 -10.56 15.66
N PHE A 214 -14.21 -10.23 15.35
CA PHE A 214 -14.86 -8.99 15.73
C PHE A 214 -15.99 -9.32 16.70
N ASN A 215 -15.82 -8.94 17.97
CA ASN A 215 -16.82 -9.16 18.99
C ASN A 215 -17.68 -7.91 19.14
N LEU A 216 -18.96 -8.06 18.81
CA LEU A 216 -19.93 -6.97 18.75
C LEU A 216 -20.86 -6.95 19.97
N PRO A 217 -21.30 -5.75 20.40
CA PRO A 217 -22.43 -5.63 21.31
C PRO A 217 -23.67 -6.32 20.73
N ILE A 218 -24.51 -6.87 21.60
CA ILE A 218 -25.73 -7.60 21.20
C ILE A 218 -26.66 -6.67 20.41
N GLY A 219 -27.03 -7.08 19.19
CA GLY A 219 -27.97 -6.37 18.31
C GLY A 219 -27.34 -5.36 17.35
N ASP A 220 -26.00 -5.28 17.31
CA ASP A 220 -25.26 -4.54 16.29
C ASP A 220 -24.80 -5.52 15.17
N GLU A 221 -24.87 -5.09 13.92
CA GLU A 221 -24.48 -5.84 12.72
C GLU A 221 -23.37 -5.07 11.97
N LEU A 222 -22.34 -5.77 11.48
CA LEU A 222 -21.29 -5.15 10.64
C LEU A 222 -21.43 -5.54 9.18
N ILE A 223 -21.29 -4.54 8.31
CA ILE A 223 -21.25 -4.71 6.86
C ILE A 223 -19.87 -4.26 6.38
N PHE A 224 -19.01 -5.21 6.04
CA PHE A 224 -17.68 -4.94 5.53
C PHE A 224 -17.70 -4.50 4.07
N ASN A 225 -16.89 -3.49 3.75
CA ASN A 225 -16.53 -3.17 2.38
C ASN A 225 -15.32 -4.02 1.99
N PHE A 226 -15.57 -5.16 1.36
CA PHE A 226 -14.56 -6.14 1.00
C PHE A 226 -13.56 -5.67 -0.05
N ASP A 227 -13.92 -4.71 -0.90
CA ASP A 227 -13.00 -4.16 -1.92
C ASP A 227 -11.88 -3.32 -1.32
N THR A 228 -12.12 -2.78 -0.13
CA THR A 228 -11.20 -1.85 0.54
C THR A 228 -10.69 -2.37 1.89
N SER A 229 -11.12 -3.57 2.29
CA SER A 229 -10.67 -4.24 3.51
C SER A 229 -9.68 -5.33 3.17
N PHE A 230 -8.47 -5.22 3.73
CA PHE A 230 -7.36 -6.11 3.38
C PHE A 230 -6.39 -6.28 4.53
N ILE A 231 -5.71 -7.41 4.52
CA ILE A 231 -4.60 -7.72 5.43
C ILE A 231 -3.33 -7.73 4.60
N ARG A 232 -2.36 -6.91 4.97
CA ARG A 232 -1.05 -6.86 4.34
C ARG A 232 -0.11 -7.84 5.02
N SER A 233 0.42 -8.80 4.27
CA SER A 233 1.60 -9.54 4.71
C SER A 233 2.87 -8.79 4.31
N ARG A 234 3.85 -8.74 5.23
CA ARG A 234 5.18 -8.17 4.99
C ARG A 234 6.25 -9.07 5.59
N MET A 235 7.25 -9.46 4.81
CA MET A 235 8.42 -10.15 5.34
C MET A 235 9.15 -9.28 6.36
N VAL A 236 9.66 -9.89 7.43
CA VAL A 236 10.57 -9.26 8.37
C VAL A 236 12.00 -9.58 7.95
N PHE A 237 12.80 -8.55 7.71
CA PHE A 237 14.23 -8.69 7.46
C PHE A 237 15.03 -8.30 8.70
N ASP A 238 16.16 -8.96 8.94
CA ASP A 238 17.06 -8.62 10.04
C ASP A 238 17.69 -7.22 9.88
N GLN A 239 17.77 -6.73 8.64
CA GLN A 239 18.33 -5.42 8.32
C GLN A 239 17.25 -4.35 8.29
N ASP A 240 17.37 -3.34 9.17
CA ASP A 240 16.41 -2.25 9.31
C ASP A 240 16.13 -1.47 8.02
N PHE A 241 17.15 -1.32 7.15
CA PHE A 241 16.99 -0.60 5.89
C PHE A 241 15.96 -1.26 4.96
N ARG A 242 15.96 -2.60 4.84
CA ARG A 242 15.00 -3.33 4.00
C ARG A 242 13.58 -3.19 4.54
N ASN A 243 13.43 -3.18 5.87
CA ASN A 243 12.13 -2.95 6.51
C ASN A 243 11.60 -1.53 6.26
N ILE A 244 12.47 -0.52 6.29
CA ILE A 244 12.11 0.86 5.94
C ILE A 244 11.67 0.93 4.47
N MET A 245 12.43 0.32 3.56
CA MET A 245 12.09 0.25 2.13
C MET A 245 10.74 -0.45 1.88
N LEU A 246 10.40 -1.51 2.62
CA LEU A 246 9.09 -2.16 2.50
C LEU A 246 7.93 -1.28 2.97
N ARG A 247 8.12 -0.58 4.09
CA ARG A 247 7.07 0.27 4.68
C ARG A 247 6.84 1.52 3.83
N TRP A 248 7.91 2.12 3.31
CA TRP A 248 7.92 3.36 2.55
C TRP A 248 8.33 3.13 1.09
N SER A 249 7.76 2.11 0.44
CA SER A 249 8.22 1.62 -0.88
C SER A 249 8.24 2.71 -1.95
N LYS A 250 7.18 3.51 -2.07
CA LYS A 250 7.10 4.58 -3.07
C LYS A 250 8.15 5.67 -2.84
N THR A 251 8.28 6.15 -1.61
CA THR A 251 9.21 7.26 -1.30
C THR A 251 10.66 6.78 -1.36
N THR A 252 10.97 5.60 -0.84
CA THR A 252 12.32 5.02 -0.95
C THR A 252 12.69 4.72 -2.39
N TYR A 253 11.74 4.33 -3.24
CA TYR A 253 11.98 4.13 -4.65
C TYR A 253 12.33 5.45 -5.37
N ILE A 254 11.56 6.51 -5.12
CA ILE A 254 11.84 7.85 -5.67
C ILE A 254 13.20 8.37 -5.20
N ILE A 255 13.45 8.32 -3.89
CA ILE A 255 14.72 8.80 -3.29
C ILE A 255 15.90 8.00 -3.85
N GLY A 256 15.78 6.68 -3.92
CA GLY A 256 16.82 5.82 -4.46
C GLY A 256 17.14 6.10 -5.93
N THR A 257 16.09 6.33 -6.75
CA THR A 257 16.25 6.72 -8.15
C THR A 257 16.99 8.06 -8.27
N ILE A 258 16.68 9.04 -7.41
CA ILE A 258 17.37 10.35 -7.39
C ILE A 258 18.84 10.18 -6.99
N ILE A 259 19.15 9.36 -6.00
CA ILE A 259 20.53 9.09 -5.57
C ILE A 259 21.34 8.48 -6.72
N PHE A 260 20.79 7.46 -7.40
CA PHE A 260 21.43 6.85 -8.57
C PHE A 260 21.62 7.86 -9.71
N PHE A 261 20.62 8.71 -9.96
CA PHE A 261 20.71 9.78 -10.95
C PHE A 261 21.86 10.75 -10.64
N ILE A 262 21.99 11.19 -9.40
CA ILE A 262 23.08 12.09 -8.96
C ILE A 262 24.44 11.40 -9.12
N LEU A 263 24.56 10.13 -8.73
CA LEU A 263 25.80 9.35 -8.88
C LEU A 263 26.22 9.20 -10.34
N ILE A 264 25.28 8.88 -11.23
CA ILE A 264 25.55 8.76 -12.67
C ILE A 264 25.97 10.12 -13.24
N CYS A 265 25.25 11.20 -12.89
CA CYS A 265 25.64 12.56 -13.28
C CYS A 265 27.06 12.91 -12.82
N PHE A 266 27.42 12.56 -11.59
CA PHE A 266 28.75 12.81 -11.02
C PHE A 266 29.84 12.04 -11.77
N ILE A 267 29.60 10.76 -12.11
CA ILE A 267 30.52 9.95 -12.91
C ILE A 267 30.68 10.53 -14.32
N PHE A 268 29.60 10.97 -14.95
CA PHE A 268 29.65 11.65 -16.26
C PHE A 268 30.46 12.96 -16.19
N LEU A 269 30.29 13.75 -15.13
CA LEU A 269 31.05 14.98 -14.94
C LEU A 269 32.54 14.71 -14.76
N ILE A 270 32.90 13.70 -13.96
CA ILE A 270 34.30 13.29 -13.76
C ILE A 270 34.92 12.82 -15.07
N THR A 271 34.25 11.92 -15.79
CA THR A 271 34.75 11.39 -17.07
C THR A 271 34.89 12.49 -18.12
N PHE A 272 33.93 13.41 -18.21
CA PHE A 272 34.02 14.60 -19.07
C PHE A 272 35.20 15.49 -18.68
N SER A 273 35.40 15.76 -17.39
CA SER A 273 36.49 16.61 -16.90
C SER A 273 37.86 15.99 -17.21
N ILE A 274 38.01 14.69 -17.00
CA ILE A 274 39.24 13.95 -17.29
C ILE A 274 39.54 13.97 -18.78
N THR A 275 38.57 13.63 -19.62
CA THR A 275 38.74 13.61 -21.09
C THR A 275 39.09 14.99 -21.64
N PHE A 276 38.40 16.04 -21.18
CA PHE A 276 38.70 17.42 -21.57
C PHE A 276 40.10 17.85 -21.15
N PHE A 277 40.52 17.49 -19.93
CA PHE A 277 41.88 17.76 -19.46
C PHE A 277 42.94 17.07 -20.33
N PHE A 278 42.72 15.81 -20.73
CA PHE A 278 43.62 15.10 -21.64
C PHE A 278 43.72 15.74 -23.03
N ILE A 279 42.58 16.15 -23.62
CA ILE A 279 42.55 16.83 -24.92
C ILE A 279 43.30 18.16 -24.86
N LEU A 280 43.07 18.97 -23.83
CA LEU A 280 43.77 20.24 -23.63
C LEU A 280 45.29 20.04 -23.49
N LYS A 281 45.70 19.03 -22.73
CA LYS A 281 47.12 18.69 -22.56
C LYS A 281 47.77 18.27 -23.88
N ASN A 282 47.09 17.46 -24.69
CA ASN A 282 47.60 17.04 -26.00
C ASN A 282 47.71 18.21 -26.99
N ASN A 283 46.71 19.11 -27.02
CA ASN A 283 46.74 20.28 -27.91
C ASN A 283 47.89 21.26 -27.56
N LYS A 284 48.19 21.45 -26.27
CA LYS A 284 49.36 22.25 -25.84
C LYS A 284 50.68 21.64 -26.30
N ASN A 285 50.80 20.31 -26.30
CA ASN A 285 52.02 19.63 -26.72
C ASN A 285 52.24 19.68 -28.25
N THR A 286 51.16 19.75 -29.04
CA THR A 286 51.26 19.93 -30.50
C THR A 286 51.63 21.35 -30.92
N THR A 287 51.24 22.38 -30.16
CA THR A 287 51.61 23.77 -30.46
C THR A 287 53.07 24.13 -30.15
N ILE A 288 53.78 23.32 -29.35
CA ILE A 288 55.20 23.57 -29.01
C ILE A 288 56.16 22.94 -30.04
N LYS A 289 55.66 22.09 -30.95
CA LYS A 289 56.46 21.39 -31.96
C LYS A 289 56.43 22.00 -33.37
N ASN A 290 55.72 23.11 -33.58
CA ASN A 290 55.71 23.86 -34.84
C ASN A 290 56.40 25.21 -34.67
#